data_AF-A0A821NWA7-F1
#
_entry.id   AF-A0A821NWA7-F1
#
_cell.length_a   1.000
_cell.length_b   1.000
_cell.length_c   1.000
_cell.angle_alpha   90.00
_cell.angle_beta   90.00
_cell.angle_gamma   90.00
#
_symmetry.space_group_name_H-M   'P 1'
#
loop_
_entity.id
_entity.type
_entity.pdbx_description
1 polymer ?
#
loop_
_entity_poly.entity_id
_entity_poly.type
_entity_poly.pdbx_seq_one_letter_code
_entity_poly.pdbx_strand_id
1 'polypeptide(L)'
;MAKDALELLDHLGWSQCHVVGVSMGGMIALEFALLANRRILSLTLMATHAGGLIGRTPLIGIRHMIRSLTLRDEDQLVKNVLDMLYGRKTLSDPDKRQ
;
A
#
# COMPACT_ATOMS: atom_id res chain seq x y z
N MET A 1 8.55 8.63 11.12
CA MET A 1 7.83 9.00 9.90
C MET A 1 6.57 9.82 10.13
N ALA A 2 5.58 9.40 10.94
CA ALA A 2 4.41 10.26 11.20
C ALA A 2 4.78 11.59 11.89
N LYS A 3 5.64 11.54 12.91
CA LYS A 3 6.22 12.74 13.55
C LYS A 3 7.02 13.58 12.56
N ASP A 4 7.86 12.93 11.77
CA ASP A 4 8.71 13.57 10.76
C ASP A 4 7.84 14.34 9.73
N ALA A 5 6.68 13.79 9.34
CA ALA A 5 5.73 14.48 8.48
C ALA A 5 5.12 15.72 9.15
N LEU A 6 4.79 15.64 10.46
CA LEU A 6 4.30 16.80 11.21
C LEU A 6 5.36 17.90 11.30
N GLU A 7 6.59 17.53 11.64
CA GLU A 7 7.74 18.44 11.72
C GLU A 7 8.01 19.10 10.37
N LEU A 8 7.86 18.36 9.27
CA LEU A 8 7.98 18.91 7.92
C LEU A 8 6.89 19.95 7.63
N LEU A 9 5.63 19.69 7.99
CA LEU A 9 4.56 20.68 7.82
C LEU A 9 4.84 21.95 8.62
N ASP A 10 5.35 21.81 9.85
CA ASP A 10 5.71 22.94 10.70
C ASP A 10 6.87 23.74 10.09
N HIS A 11 7.90 23.06 9.60
CA HIS A 11 9.03 23.70 8.91
C HIS A 11 8.60 24.46 7.64
N LEU A 12 7.63 23.92 6.89
CA LEU A 12 7.07 24.56 5.69
C LEU A 12 6.01 25.63 6.01
N GLY A 13 5.62 25.79 7.28
CA GLY A 13 4.56 26.71 7.70
C GLY A 13 3.15 26.31 7.22
N TRP A 14 2.93 25.03 6.89
CA TRP A 14 1.64 24.54 6.38
C TRP A 14 0.72 24.17 7.53
N SER A 15 -0.38 24.92 7.71
CA SER A 15 -1.34 24.68 8.80
C SER A 15 -2.18 23.41 8.59
N GLN A 16 -2.59 23.10 7.36
CA GLN A 16 -3.33 21.89 7.02
C GLN A 16 -2.95 21.38 5.63
N CYS A 17 -3.15 20.08 5.36
CA CYS A 17 -2.89 19.47 4.06
C CYS A 17 -3.85 18.30 3.74
N HIS A 18 -3.91 17.92 2.47
CA HIS A 18 -4.48 16.64 2.05
C HIS A 18 -3.40 15.55 2.14
N VAL A 19 -3.76 14.40 2.71
CA VAL A 19 -2.81 13.29 2.92
C VAL A 19 -3.22 12.10 2.05
N VAL A 20 -2.29 11.64 1.21
CA VAL A 20 -2.46 10.42 0.41
C VAL A 20 -1.40 9.41 0.84
N GLY A 21 -1.84 8.28 1.41
CA GLY A 21 -0.97 7.21 1.85
C GLY A 21 -1.10 5.97 0.95
N VAL A 22 0.01 5.56 0.34
CA VAL A 22 0.08 4.38 -0.55
C VAL A 22 0.85 3.25 0.13
N SER A 23 0.32 2.03 0.12
CA SER A 23 0.98 0.86 0.71
C SER A 23 1.40 1.13 2.16
N MET A 24 2.67 0.95 2.53
CA MET A 24 3.18 1.29 3.87
C MET A 24 2.94 2.76 4.24
N GLY A 25 2.93 3.67 3.26
CA GLY A 25 2.59 5.07 3.47
C GLY A 25 1.16 5.28 4.00
N GLY A 26 0.23 4.38 3.68
CA GLY A 26 -1.12 4.40 4.25
C GLY A 26 -1.14 4.13 5.76
N MET A 27 -0.31 3.21 6.23
CA MET A 27 -0.15 2.95 7.67
C MET A 27 0.46 4.17 8.38
N ILE A 28 1.47 4.79 7.78
CA ILE A 28 2.06 6.03 8.31
C ILE A 28 1.04 7.17 8.32
N ALA A 29 0.21 7.29 7.28
CA ALA A 29 -0.84 8.29 7.21
C ALA A 29 -1.92 8.10 8.28
N LEU A 30 -2.26 6.85 8.62
CA LEU A 30 -3.15 6.54 9.75
C LEU A 30 -2.54 6.98 11.09
N GLU A 31 -1.28 6.66 11.34
CA GLU A 31 -0.55 7.13 12.53
C GLU A 31 -0.47 8.66 12.60
N PHE A 32 -0.25 9.32 11.45
CA PHE A 32 -0.26 10.78 11.36
C PHE A 32 -1.64 11.37 11.67
N ALA A 33 -2.72 10.74 11.20
CA ALA A 33 -4.08 11.15 11.51
C ALA A 33 -4.41 11.02 13.00
N LEU A 34 -3.93 9.96 13.67
CA LEU A 34 -4.06 9.80 15.12
C LEU A 34 -3.28 10.88 15.87
N LEU A 35 -2.07 11.20 15.41
CA LEU A 35 -1.20 12.19 16.03
C LEU A 35 -1.71 13.64 15.86
N ALA A 36 -2.22 13.98 14.67
CA ALA A 36 -2.44 15.37 14.27
C ALA A 36 -3.68 15.57 13.37
N ASN A 37 -4.83 14.95 13.69
CA ASN A 37 -6.06 15.00 12.87
C ASN A 37 -6.46 16.42 12.42
N ARG A 38 -6.26 17.45 13.26
CA ARG A 38 -6.61 18.85 12.92
C ARG A 38 -5.81 19.41 11.75
N ARG A 39 -4.68 18.78 11.40
CA ARG A 39 -3.82 19.15 10.27
C ARG A 39 -4.29 18.53 8.95
N ILE A 40 -5.30 17.65 8.95
CA ILE A 40 -5.72 16.91 7.77
C ILE A 40 -7.04 17.45 7.22
N LEU A 41 -7.03 17.87 5.95
CA LEU A 41 -8.24 18.26 5.20
C LEU A 41 -8.96 17.04 4.61
N SER A 42 -8.21 16.09 4.07
CA SER A 42 -8.71 14.78 3.65
C SER A 42 -7.62 13.71 3.78
N LEU A 43 -8.06 12.46 3.94
CA LEU A 43 -7.18 11.29 3.99
C LEU A 43 -7.60 10.29 2.92
N THR A 44 -6.68 9.97 2.01
CA THR A 44 -6.86 8.94 0.98
C THR A 44 -5.90 7.79 1.23
N LEU A 45 -6.43 6.57 1.27
CA LEU A 45 -5.68 5.35 1.54
C LEU A 45 -5.71 4.45 0.29
N MET A 46 -4.54 4.12 -0.25
CA MET A 46 -4.40 3.36 -1.50
C MET A 46 -3.54 2.11 -1.30
N ALA A 47 -4.05 0.95 -1.73
CA ALA A 47 -3.33 -0.33 -1.69
C ALA A 47 -2.65 -0.62 -0.32
N THR A 48 -3.33 -0.26 0.77
CA THR A 48 -2.84 -0.32 2.15
C THR A 48 -3.82 -1.11 3.03
N HIS A 49 -3.40 -1.40 4.26
CA HIS A 49 -4.23 -1.94 5.32
C HIS A 49 -3.91 -1.21 6.64
N ALA A 50 -4.73 -1.42 7.67
CA ALA A 50 -4.54 -0.80 8.99
C ALA A 50 -3.33 -1.35 9.77
N GLY A 51 -2.74 -2.49 9.36
CA GLY A 51 -1.63 -3.12 10.05
C GLY A 51 -2.08 -3.90 11.29
N GLY A 52 -1.14 -4.17 12.21
CA GLY A 52 -1.40 -4.92 13.43
C GLY A 52 -1.59 -6.42 13.24
N LEU A 53 -2.08 -7.12 14.27
CA LEU A 53 -2.24 -8.59 14.27
C LEU A 53 -3.30 -9.07 13.26
N ILE A 54 -4.29 -8.23 12.96
CA ILE A 54 -5.44 -8.55 12.11
C ILE A 54 -5.19 -8.13 10.65
N GLY A 55 -4.48 -7.02 10.43
CA GLY A 55 -4.16 -6.48 9.10
C GLY A 55 -2.76 -6.84 8.62
N ARG A 56 -2.34 -8.11 8.75
CA ARG A 56 -1.01 -8.53 8.26
C ARG A 56 -1.03 -8.75 6.76
N THR A 57 -0.03 -8.22 6.07
CA THR A 57 0.19 -8.56 4.66
C THR A 57 0.44 -10.07 4.53
N PRO A 58 -0.27 -10.79 3.64
CA PRO A 58 -0.04 -12.22 3.45
C PRO A 58 1.39 -12.50 3.00
N LEU A 59 2.07 -13.44 3.67
CA LEU A 59 3.45 -13.84 3.35
C LEU A 59 3.61 -14.29 1.89
N ILE A 60 2.57 -14.93 1.33
CA ILE A 60 2.59 -15.37 -0.06
C ILE A 60 2.66 -14.17 -1.02
N GLY A 61 1.94 -13.08 -0.74
CA GLY A 61 1.97 -11.85 -1.53
C GLY A 61 3.34 -11.17 -1.44
N ILE A 62 3.94 -11.09 -0.25
CA ILE A 62 5.31 -10.58 -0.07
C ILE A 62 6.32 -11.39 -0.90
N ARG A 63 6.22 -12.72 -0.85
CA ARG A 63 7.09 -13.61 -1.64
C ARG A 63 6.95 -13.34 -3.14
N HIS A 64 5.73 -13.21 -3.65
CA HIS A 64 5.51 -12.89 -5.06
C HIS A 64 6.09 -11.51 -5.40
N MET A 65 5.89 -10.49 -4.56
CA MET A 65 6.41 -9.15 -4.82
C MET A 65 7.94 -9.13 -4.87
N ILE A 66 8.63 -9.77 -3.91
CA ILE A 66 10.09 -9.88 -3.91
C ILE A 66 10.59 -10.59 -5.17
N ARG A 67 9.91 -11.66 -5.58
CA ARG A 67 10.25 -12.42 -6.78
C ARG A 67 10.07 -11.57 -8.05
N SER A 68 9.04 -10.71 -8.13
CA SER A 68 8.85 -9.80 -9.26
C SER A 68 9.99 -8.80 -9.43
N LEU A 69 10.70 -8.43 -8.36
CA LEU A 69 11.81 -7.49 -8.46
C LEU A 69 13.06 -8.10 -9.11
N THR A 70 13.17 -9.43 -9.15
CA THR A 70 14.37 -10.13 -9.65
C THR A 70 14.14 -10.91 -10.94
N LEU A 71 12.88 -11.21 -11.28
CA LEU A 71 12.52 -11.85 -12.53
C LEU A 71 12.80 -10.93 -13.73
N ARG A 72 13.53 -11.45 -14.72
CA ARG A 72 13.83 -10.77 -15.98
C ARG A 72 13.05 -11.33 -17.17
N ASP A 73 12.54 -12.54 -17.03
CA ASP A 73 11.69 -13.19 -18.02
C ASP A 73 10.26 -12.64 -17.90
N GLU A 74 9.74 -12.12 -19.00
CA GLU A 74 8.44 -11.43 -19.04
C GLU A 74 7.29 -12.37 -18.73
N ASP A 75 7.27 -13.57 -19.31
CA ASP A 75 6.21 -14.56 -19.08
C ASP A 75 6.17 -15.01 -17.61
N GLN A 76 7.34 -15.25 -17.02
CA GLN A 76 7.44 -15.59 -15.60
C GLN A 76 7.05 -14.40 -14.70
N LEU A 77 7.38 -13.17 -15.08
CA LEU A 77 6.98 -11.97 -14.35
C LEU A 77 5.45 -11.80 -14.37
N VAL A 78 4.84 -11.86 -15.56
CA VAL A 78 3.39 -11.76 -15.74
C VAL A 78 2.68 -12.82 -14.92
N LYS A 79 3.12 -14.09 -15.03
CA LYS A 79 2.55 -15.18 -14.24
C LYS A 79 2.67 -14.94 -12.73
N ASN A 80 3.84 -14.50 -12.27
CA ASN A 80 4.08 -14.24 -10.85
C ASN A 80 3.23 -13.08 -10.31
N VAL A 81 3.00 -12.02 -11.11
CA VAL A 81 2.13 -10.90 -10.74
C VAL A 81 0.66 -11.33 -10.75
N LEU A 82 0.23 -12.10 -11.75
CA LEU A 82 -1.14 -12.63 -11.81
C LEU A 82 -1.47 -13.51 -10.61
N ASP A 83 -0.56 -14.42 -10.24
CA ASP A 83 -0.68 -15.28 -9.06
C ASP A 83 -0.72 -14.48 -7.74
N MET A 84 -0.14 -13.27 -7.72
CA MET A 84 -0.17 -12.36 -6.57
C MET A 84 -1.50 -11.62 -6.47
N LEU A 85 -2.06 -11.17 -7.60
CA LEU A 85 -3.22 -10.28 -7.66
C LEU A 85 -4.55 -11.03 -7.65
N TYR A 86 -4.58 -12.24 -8.23
CA TYR A 86 -5.81 -12.98 -8.46
C TYR A 86 -5.76 -14.38 -7.82
N GLY A 87 -6.88 -14.79 -7.23
CA GLY A 87 -7.03 -16.16 -6.75
C GLY A 87 -7.08 -17.17 -7.90
N ARG A 88 -6.68 -18.42 -7.63
CA ARG A 88 -6.69 -19.51 -8.63
C ARG A 88 -8.03 -19.64 -9.35
N LYS A 89 -9.15 -19.50 -8.62
CA LYS A 89 -10.50 -19.57 -9.20
C LYS A 89 -10.69 -18.53 -10.31
N THR A 90 -10.24 -17.30 -10.09
CA THR A 90 -10.30 -16.22 -11.09
C THR A 90 -9.37 -16.50 -12.26
N LEU A 91 -8.15 -17.00 -12.01
CA LEU A 91 -7.18 -17.32 -13.07
C LEU A 91 -7.57 -18.55 -13.90
N SER A 92 -8.35 -19.47 -13.36
CA SER A 92 -8.87 -20.65 -14.07
C SER A 92 -10.16 -20.38 -14.83
N ASP A 93 -10.79 -19.23 -14.61
CA ASP A 93 -12.06 -18.86 -15.23
C ASP A 93 -11.83 -18.39 -16.69
N PRO A 94 -12.28 -19.14 -17.70
CA PRO A 94 -12.04 -18.81 -19.10
C PRO A 94 -12.72 -17.49 -19.51
N ASP A 95 -13.80 -17.10 -18.84
CA ASP A 95 -14.54 -15.86 -19.15
C ASP A 95 -13.83 -14.61 -18.62
N LYS A 96 -12.84 -14.77 -17.74
CA LYS A 96 -12.06 -13.68 -17.14
C LYS A 96 -10.63 -13.57 -17.67
N ARG A 97 -10.27 -14.38 -18.68
CA ARG A 97 -8.96 -14.38 -19.33
C ARG A 97 -8.86 -13.46 -20.56
N GLN A 98 -9.91 -12.67 -20.84
CA GLN A 98 -9.94 -11.72 -21.95
C GLN A 98 -9.28 -10.39 -21.58
#